data_AF-A0A7C4E175-F1
#
_entry.id   AF-A0A7C4E175-F1
#
_cell.length_a   1.000
_cell.length_b   1.000
_cell.length_c   1.000
_cell.angle_alpha   90.00
_cell.angle_beta   90.00
_cell.angle_gamma   90.00
#
_symmetry.space_group_name_H-M   'P 1'
#
loop_
_entity.id
_entity.type
_entity.pdbx_description
1 polymer ?
#
loop_
_entity_poly.entity_id
_entity_poly.type
_entity_poly.pdbx_seq_one_letter_code
_entity_poly.pdbx_strand_id
1 'polypeptide(L)'
;MVNINIKLLPYGTLARELVLSALSPLAFTASLGGTTLHIYEDEAVVCGPIDSLAQVFQTAQQLLLNKNKLPAINPHYNDRQVMGKIKEKLNLQVNDTYRDYVDALCSWAINDLQTNPDKWLESLDKINYSTKTITLGEPKSAFSGFQPLKIEKYKYGKRFGDFRAQMDIKMDERWVALVLAGFGVCYSGFADGEIILSTIPEKVIMKAAVDFNWLNYVQQLTQSMGNFTVFQALMMLPYTVRATPELPHAYSLLLALELARIKPAHLSIREAPPYVFYRIMYTGQSFSLLERLSIDYSFLAPFVEKLSQPVNDNLRDFLRCTIIQARRQNNYCSNRYGDASLCDRLSRALYAAAAKVKPADETIYLLARSSPENSPFRRTDVLREIYNALS
;
A
#
# COMPACT_ATOMS: atom_id res chain seq x y z
N MET A 1 8.76 -19.40 24.37
CA MET A 1 8.05 -18.20 23.85
C MET A 1 8.91 -17.02 24.21
N VAL A 2 9.29 -16.19 23.24
CA VAL A 2 10.23 -15.08 23.40
C VAL A 2 9.51 -13.79 23.01
N ASN A 3 9.85 -12.69 23.68
CA ASN A 3 9.45 -11.36 23.25
C ASN A 3 10.53 -10.83 22.32
N ILE A 4 10.18 -10.66 21.05
CA ILE A 4 11.08 -10.12 20.03
C ILE A 4 10.79 -8.62 19.95
N ASN A 5 11.69 -7.83 20.54
CA ASN A 5 11.59 -6.38 20.53
C ASN A 5 12.18 -5.84 19.23
N ILE A 6 11.38 -5.09 18.48
CA ILE A 6 11.77 -4.48 17.22
C ILE A 6 11.63 -2.97 17.40
N LYS A 7 12.74 -2.27 17.56
CA LYS A 7 12.71 -0.81 17.73
C LYS A 7 12.20 -0.13 16.47
N LEU A 8 11.38 0.89 16.63
CA LEU A 8 10.75 1.59 15.53
C LEU A 8 11.34 2.98 15.35
N LEU A 9 11.43 3.40 14.10
CA LEU A 9 11.68 4.80 13.76
C LEU A 9 10.46 5.66 14.13
N PRO A 10 10.63 6.99 14.24
CA PRO A 10 9.52 7.89 14.55
C PRO A 10 8.35 7.80 13.58
N TYR A 11 7.18 8.22 14.06
CA TYR A 11 5.96 8.31 13.27
C TYR A 11 6.13 9.15 12.01
N GLY A 12 5.47 8.69 10.93
CA GLY A 12 5.46 9.38 9.65
C GLY A 12 6.66 9.10 8.74
N THR A 13 7.63 8.30 9.18
CA THR A 13 8.69 7.78 8.31
C THR A 13 8.20 6.58 7.51
N LEU A 14 8.48 6.54 6.21
CA LEU A 14 8.25 5.42 5.31
C LEU A 14 8.95 4.17 5.82
N ALA A 15 10.17 4.28 6.36
CA ALA A 15 10.87 3.13 6.91
C ALA A 15 10.09 2.47 8.07
N ARG A 16 9.49 3.25 9.00
CA ARG A 16 8.56 2.72 10.03
C ARG A 16 7.37 2.02 9.38
N GLU A 17 6.74 2.66 8.41
CA GLU A 17 5.54 2.14 7.73
C GLU A 17 5.82 0.84 6.98
N LEU A 18 6.99 0.71 6.36
CA LEU A 18 7.43 -0.52 5.70
C LEU A 18 7.69 -1.63 6.71
N VAL A 19 8.37 -1.34 7.83
CA VAL A 19 8.60 -2.32 8.90
C VAL A 19 7.28 -2.83 9.47
N LEU A 20 6.36 -1.92 9.82
CA LEU A 20 5.04 -2.29 10.33
C LEU A 20 4.21 -3.05 9.29
N SER A 21 4.30 -2.67 8.02
CA SER A 21 3.65 -3.42 6.94
C SER A 21 4.24 -4.82 6.76
N ALA A 22 5.55 -4.99 6.96
CA ALA A 22 6.19 -6.31 6.96
C ALA A 22 5.70 -7.18 8.11
N LEU A 23 5.57 -6.62 9.32
CA LEU A 23 5.11 -7.32 10.53
C LEU A 23 3.60 -7.57 10.56
N SER A 24 2.83 -6.80 9.80
CA SER A 24 1.36 -6.86 9.75
C SER A 24 0.76 -8.27 9.59
N PRO A 25 1.31 -9.21 8.78
CA PRO A 25 0.77 -10.57 8.71
C PRO A 25 0.55 -11.23 10.08
N LEU A 26 1.39 -10.90 11.07
CA LEU A 26 1.30 -11.43 12.43
C LEU A 26 0.09 -10.87 13.20
N ALA A 27 -0.34 -9.64 12.93
CA ALA A 27 -1.55 -9.06 13.54
C ALA A 27 -2.84 -9.58 12.90
N PHE A 28 -2.78 -10.03 11.65
CA PHE A 28 -3.93 -10.52 10.88
C PHE A 28 -4.06 -12.06 10.91
N THR A 29 -3.21 -12.74 11.68
CA THR A 29 -3.33 -14.17 11.94
C THR A 29 -3.99 -14.31 13.31
N ALA A 30 -5.14 -15.00 13.36
CA ALA A 30 -5.79 -15.30 14.63
C ALA A 30 -4.78 -15.95 15.59
N SER A 31 -4.86 -15.63 16.88
CA SER A 31 -3.94 -16.08 17.94
C SER A 31 -3.87 -17.61 18.16
N LEU A 32 -4.47 -18.39 17.25
CA LEU A 32 -4.50 -19.86 17.21
C LEU A 32 -3.10 -20.51 17.17
N GLY A 33 -2.03 -19.74 16.96
CA GLY A 33 -0.63 -20.19 17.02
C GLY A 33 0.20 -19.61 18.19
N GLY A 34 -0.40 -18.84 19.10
CA GLY A 34 0.32 -18.23 20.23
C GLY A 34 1.27 -17.08 19.87
N THR A 35 1.24 -16.58 18.63
CA THR A 35 1.98 -15.38 18.22
C THR A 35 1.08 -14.15 18.27
N THR A 36 1.51 -13.10 18.97
CA THR A 36 0.82 -11.80 18.98
C THR A 36 1.79 -10.67 18.61
N LEU A 37 1.25 -9.60 18.03
CA LEU A 37 1.98 -8.37 17.73
C LEU A 37 1.42 -7.23 18.57
N HIS A 38 2.26 -6.62 19.39
CA HIS A 38 1.94 -5.40 20.13
C HIS A 38 2.75 -4.24 19.55
N ILE A 39 2.10 -3.10 19.31
CA ILE A 39 2.75 -1.91 18.75
C ILE A 39 2.67 -0.81 19.79
N TYR A 40 3.84 -0.26 20.13
CA TYR A 40 4.03 0.87 21.03
C TYR A 40 4.63 2.05 20.25
N GLU A 41 4.91 3.14 20.96
CA GLU A 41 5.40 4.38 20.36
C GLU A 41 6.72 4.17 19.60
N ASP A 42 7.70 3.55 20.27
CA ASP A 42 9.08 3.39 19.81
C ASP A 42 9.46 1.94 19.52
N GLU A 43 8.53 0.98 19.66
CA GLU A 43 8.81 -0.43 19.43
C GLU A 43 7.59 -1.25 19.00
N ALA A 44 7.84 -2.33 18.28
CA ALA A 44 6.90 -3.41 18.02
C ALA A 44 7.41 -4.67 18.72
N VAL A 45 6.55 -5.31 19.51
CA VAL A 45 6.88 -6.52 20.25
C VAL A 45 6.11 -7.69 19.67
N VAL A 46 6.85 -8.67 19.14
CA VAL A 46 6.28 -9.96 18.71
C VAL A 46 6.44 -10.96 19.84
N CYS A 47 5.33 -11.37 20.46
CA CYS A 47 5.33 -12.42 21.48
C CYS A 47 5.09 -13.76 20.79
N GLY A 48 6.09 -14.64 20.72
CA GLY A 48 5.95 -15.91 19.99
C GLY A 48 7.24 -16.69 19.86
N PRO A 49 7.28 -17.76 19.05
CA PRO A 49 8.54 -18.36 18.59
C PRO A 49 9.25 -17.41 17.62
N ILE A 50 10.58 -17.39 17.63
CA ILE A 50 11.37 -16.53 16.73
C ILE A 50 11.09 -16.82 15.24
N ASP A 51 10.77 -18.08 14.92
CA ASP A 51 10.37 -18.52 13.58
C ASP A 51 9.12 -17.80 13.05
N SER A 52 8.34 -17.12 13.90
CA SER A 52 7.26 -16.24 13.46
C SER A 52 7.77 -15.14 12.52
N LEU A 53 9.01 -14.68 12.68
CA LEU A 53 9.63 -13.73 11.75
C LEU A 53 9.86 -14.34 10.36
N ALA A 54 10.04 -15.66 10.25
CA ALA A 54 10.14 -16.30 8.94
C ALA A 54 8.81 -16.16 8.16
N GLN A 55 7.66 -16.17 8.83
CA GLN A 55 6.35 -15.96 8.21
C GLN A 55 6.23 -14.56 7.57
N VAL A 56 6.87 -13.54 8.16
CA VAL A 56 6.93 -12.19 7.59
C VAL A 56 7.61 -12.20 6.22
N PHE A 57 8.78 -12.82 6.12
CA PHE A 57 9.54 -12.93 4.88
C PHE A 57 8.84 -13.81 3.84
N GLN A 58 8.28 -14.95 4.26
CA GLN A 58 7.50 -15.83 3.40
C GLN A 58 6.27 -15.11 2.82
N THR A 59 5.56 -14.33 3.64
CA THR A 59 4.39 -13.57 3.18
C THR A 59 4.79 -12.50 2.16
N ALA A 60 5.91 -11.81 2.37
CA ALA A 60 6.44 -10.83 1.42
C ALA A 60 6.76 -11.48 0.06
N GLN A 61 7.43 -12.64 0.06
CA GLN A 61 7.70 -13.40 -1.18
C GLN A 61 6.42 -13.84 -1.87
N GLN A 62 5.46 -14.42 -1.14
CA GLN A 62 4.18 -14.84 -1.70
C GLN A 62 3.43 -13.66 -2.34
N LEU A 63 3.36 -12.50 -1.68
CA LEU A 63 2.73 -11.31 -2.24
C LEU A 63 3.46 -10.80 -3.49
N LEU A 64 4.79 -10.79 -3.50
CA LEU A 64 5.56 -10.42 -4.68
C LEU A 64 5.35 -11.41 -5.85
N LEU A 65 5.20 -12.70 -5.57
CA LEU A 65 4.86 -13.71 -6.57
C LEU A 65 3.47 -13.48 -7.15
N ASN A 66 2.49 -13.16 -6.30
CA ASN A 66 1.11 -12.85 -6.72
C ASN A 66 1.02 -11.56 -7.55
N LYS A 67 1.97 -10.64 -7.36
CA LYS A 67 2.11 -9.38 -8.10
C LYS A 67 3.07 -9.47 -9.30
N ASN A 68 3.33 -10.67 -9.81
CA ASN A 68 4.32 -10.91 -10.87
C ASN A 68 4.10 -10.17 -12.19
N LYS A 69 2.89 -9.68 -12.46
CA LYS A 69 2.57 -8.90 -13.66
C LYS A 69 2.96 -7.44 -13.55
N LEU A 70 3.39 -6.97 -12.37
CA LEU A 70 3.91 -5.62 -12.23
C LEU A 70 5.24 -5.49 -12.99
N PRO A 71 5.48 -4.35 -13.66
CA PRO A 71 6.76 -4.08 -14.28
C PRO A 71 7.90 -4.21 -13.28
N ALA A 72 9.02 -4.77 -13.74
CA ALA A 72 10.25 -4.79 -12.96
C ALA A 72 10.80 -3.37 -12.81
N ILE A 73 11.20 -3.01 -11.59
CA ILE A 73 11.85 -1.73 -11.32
C ILE A 73 13.34 -1.97 -11.22
N ASN A 74 14.08 -1.40 -12.18
CA ASN A 74 15.53 -1.40 -12.16
C ASN A 74 16.03 -0.56 -10.98
N PRO A 75 16.99 -1.04 -10.17
CA PRO A 75 17.52 -0.30 -9.05
C PRO A 75 18.40 0.84 -9.53
N HIS A 76 18.39 1.92 -8.75
CA HIS A 76 19.28 3.05 -8.93
C HIS A 76 20.74 2.64 -8.75
N TYR A 77 21.66 3.34 -9.41
CA TYR A 77 23.10 3.04 -9.39
C TYR A 77 23.67 2.88 -7.97
N ASN A 78 23.38 3.83 -7.07
CA ASN A 78 23.80 3.76 -5.66
C ASN A 78 23.21 2.54 -4.92
N ASP A 79 21.99 2.13 -5.26
CA ASP A 79 21.35 0.98 -4.64
C ASP A 79 21.96 -0.33 -5.16
N ARG A 80 22.38 -0.38 -6.43
CA ARG A 80 23.17 -1.49 -6.96
C ARG A 80 24.51 -1.63 -6.26
N GLN A 81 25.19 -0.52 -5.95
CA GLN A 81 26.44 -0.56 -5.19
C GLN A 81 26.24 -1.08 -3.76
N VAL A 82 25.19 -0.61 -3.07
CA VAL A 82 24.83 -1.10 -1.74
C VAL A 82 24.51 -2.59 -1.81
N MET A 83 23.65 -2.98 -2.75
CA MET A 83 23.27 -4.37 -2.92
C MET A 83 24.46 -5.24 -3.32
N GLY A 84 25.41 -4.75 -4.13
CA GLY A 84 26.64 -5.46 -4.47
C GLY A 84 27.45 -5.87 -3.23
N LYS A 85 27.61 -4.97 -2.25
CA LYS A 85 28.28 -5.27 -0.98
C LYS A 85 27.50 -6.30 -0.14
N ILE A 86 26.17 -6.23 -0.16
CA ILE A 86 25.30 -7.18 0.53
C ILE A 86 25.38 -8.56 -0.13
N LYS A 87 25.32 -8.62 -1.46
CA LYS A 87 25.47 -9.85 -2.26
C LYS A 87 26.79 -10.54 -1.95
N GLU A 88 27.90 -9.79 -1.91
CA GLU A 88 29.22 -10.31 -1.59
C GLU A 88 29.29 -10.85 -0.15
N LYS A 89 28.81 -10.05 0.82
CA LYS A 89 28.83 -10.44 2.25
C LYS A 89 27.99 -11.68 2.53
N LEU A 90 26.81 -11.79 1.91
CA LEU A 90 25.82 -12.83 2.19
C LEU A 90 25.82 -13.96 1.15
N ASN A 91 26.72 -13.90 0.16
CA ASN A 91 26.81 -14.83 -0.96
C ASN A 91 25.47 -15.01 -1.72
N LEU A 92 24.79 -13.91 -2.04
CA LEU A 92 23.48 -13.93 -2.70
C LEU A 92 23.60 -13.90 -4.23
N GLN A 93 22.77 -14.71 -4.89
CA GLN A 93 22.58 -14.69 -6.34
C GLN A 93 21.30 -13.91 -6.66
N VAL A 94 21.45 -12.78 -7.34
CA VAL A 94 20.33 -11.88 -7.64
C VAL A 94 20.55 -11.14 -8.95
N ASN A 95 19.50 -11.12 -9.75
CA ASN A 95 19.37 -10.24 -10.90
C ASN A 95 19.20 -8.77 -10.45
N ASP A 96 19.28 -7.83 -11.38
CA ASP A 96 19.27 -6.39 -11.08
C ASP A 96 17.86 -5.78 -11.13
N THR A 97 16.95 -6.28 -10.29
CA THR A 97 15.65 -5.65 -10.03
C THR A 97 15.38 -5.54 -8.52
N TYR A 98 14.63 -4.53 -8.08
CA TYR A 98 14.24 -4.43 -6.66
C TYR A 98 13.45 -5.66 -6.20
N ARG A 99 12.67 -6.28 -7.10
CA ARG A 99 11.92 -7.50 -6.80
C ARG A 99 12.86 -8.65 -6.47
N ASP A 100 13.90 -8.85 -7.27
CA ASP A 100 14.90 -9.91 -7.04
C ASP A 100 15.69 -9.65 -5.76
N TYR A 101 15.97 -8.38 -5.44
CA TYR A 101 16.62 -8.01 -4.18
C TYR A 101 15.77 -8.42 -2.98
N VAL A 102 14.47 -8.13 -3.00
CA VAL A 102 13.56 -8.54 -1.92
C VAL A 102 13.50 -10.06 -1.82
N ASP A 103 13.31 -10.76 -2.94
CA ASP A 103 13.15 -12.22 -2.94
C ASP A 103 14.37 -12.96 -2.36
N ALA A 104 15.58 -12.58 -2.76
CA ALA A 104 16.79 -13.20 -2.24
C ALA A 104 17.08 -12.85 -0.78
N LEU A 105 16.81 -11.60 -0.37
CA LEU A 105 16.98 -11.20 1.03
C LEU A 105 15.98 -11.89 1.94
N CYS A 106 14.71 -12.04 1.52
CA CYS A 106 13.73 -12.84 2.24
C CYS A 106 14.17 -14.30 2.36
N SER A 107 14.63 -14.90 1.26
CA SER A 107 15.14 -16.29 1.26
C SER A 107 16.33 -16.47 2.21
N TRP A 108 17.29 -15.54 2.17
CA TRP A 108 18.41 -15.53 3.10
C TRP A 108 17.95 -15.36 4.54
N ALA A 109 17.03 -14.42 4.81
CA ALA A 109 16.55 -14.13 6.15
C ALA A 109 15.84 -15.32 6.80
N ILE A 110 15.03 -16.07 6.04
CA ILE A 110 14.38 -17.29 6.51
C ILE A 110 15.42 -18.32 6.98
N ASN A 111 16.48 -18.52 6.21
CA ASN A 111 17.55 -19.47 6.54
C ASN A 111 18.45 -18.95 7.69
N ASP A 112 18.75 -17.65 7.72
CA ASP A 112 19.59 -17.03 8.76
C ASP A 112 18.87 -16.99 10.11
N LEU A 113 17.54 -16.80 10.13
CA LEU A 113 16.75 -16.88 11.37
C LEU A 113 16.86 -18.24 12.06
N GLN A 114 16.84 -19.33 11.29
CA GLN A 114 16.96 -20.68 11.83
C GLN A 114 18.35 -20.98 12.40
N THR A 115 19.38 -20.35 11.85
CA THR A 115 20.79 -20.64 12.17
C THR A 115 21.40 -19.64 13.16
N ASN A 116 20.94 -18.39 13.14
CA ASN A 116 21.47 -17.29 13.93
C ASN A 116 20.35 -16.48 14.63
N PRO A 117 19.42 -17.10 15.37
CA PRO A 117 18.27 -16.41 15.97
C PRO A 117 18.68 -15.25 16.89
N ASP A 118 19.72 -15.44 17.72
CA ASP A 118 20.17 -14.43 18.67
C ASP A 118 20.65 -13.15 17.98
N LYS A 119 21.27 -13.26 16.79
CA LYS A 119 21.71 -12.08 16.03
C LYS A 119 20.53 -11.26 15.52
N TRP A 120 19.38 -11.88 15.27
CA TRP A 120 18.15 -11.18 14.91
C TRP A 120 17.57 -10.43 16.10
N LEU A 121 17.50 -11.06 17.26
CA LEU A 121 17.05 -10.40 18.49
C LEU A 121 17.93 -9.20 18.82
N GLU A 122 19.26 -9.37 18.79
CA GLU A 122 20.20 -8.29 19.09
C GLU A 122 20.15 -7.15 18.08
N SER A 123 19.97 -7.44 16.79
CA SER A 123 19.95 -6.43 15.73
C SER A 123 18.67 -5.61 15.74
N LEU A 124 17.51 -6.26 15.85
CA LEU A 124 16.20 -5.60 15.79
C LEU A 124 15.89 -4.74 17.03
N ASP A 125 16.51 -5.03 18.18
CA ASP A 125 16.35 -4.25 19.40
C ASP A 125 17.25 -2.98 19.44
N LYS A 126 18.07 -2.73 18.42
CA LYS A 126 19.06 -1.64 18.42
C LYS A 126 18.76 -0.56 17.38
N ILE A 127 18.58 0.68 17.85
CA ILE A 127 18.67 1.90 17.05
C ILE A 127 19.67 2.86 17.69
N ASN A 128 20.68 3.27 16.93
CA ASN A 128 21.70 4.21 17.38
C ASN A 128 21.54 5.56 16.67
N TYR A 129 21.48 6.64 17.46
CA TYR A 129 21.37 8.01 16.96
C TYR A 129 22.72 8.73 17.07
N SER A 130 23.16 9.36 15.97
CA SER A 130 24.32 10.27 15.94
C SER A 130 23.90 11.63 15.38
N THR A 131 24.77 12.63 15.33
CA THR A 131 24.39 13.95 14.80
C THR A 131 23.98 13.97 13.32
N LYS A 132 24.38 12.96 12.54
CA LYS A 132 24.17 12.90 11.07
C LYS A 132 23.61 11.58 10.57
N THR A 133 23.54 10.55 11.41
CA THR A 133 23.17 9.18 10.99
C THR A 133 22.29 8.52 12.03
N ILE A 134 21.27 7.80 11.57
CA ILE A 134 20.53 6.80 12.34
C ILE A 134 21.02 5.46 11.86
N THR A 135 21.47 4.61 12.77
CA THR A 135 21.88 3.24 12.44
C THR A 135 20.87 2.28 13.04
N LEU A 136 20.25 1.48 12.19
CA LEU A 136 19.40 0.35 12.58
C LEU A 136 20.25 -0.92 12.64
N GLY A 137 20.32 -1.53 13.82
CA GLY A 137 21.17 -2.68 14.09
C GLY A 137 22.64 -2.32 14.29
N GLU A 138 23.53 -3.22 13.87
CA GLU A 138 24.95 -3.17 14.20
C GLU A 138 25.73 -2.13 13.37
N PRO A 139 26.32 -1.06 13.99
CA PRO A 139 26.96 0.03 13.25
C PRO A 139 28.14 -0.37 12.37
N LYS A 140 28.90 -1.39 12.76
CA LYS A 140 30.08 -1.84 12.00
C LYS A 140 29.72 -2.55 10.71
N SER A 141 28.53 -3.15 10.65
CA SER A 141 28.00 -3.87 9.48
C SER A 141 26.95 -3.08 8.71
N ALA A 142 26.67 -1.83 9.10
CA ALA A 142 25.57 -1.07 8.55
C ALA A 142 25.89 -0.52 7.14
N PHE A 143 25.02 -0.83 6.20
CA PHE A 143 25.02 -0.32 4.83
C PHE A 143 24.26 0.99 4.74
N SER A 144 24.58 1.82 3.74
CA SER A 144 23.76 2.99 3.42
C SER A 144 22.35 2.56 3.01
N GLY A 145 21.33 3.28 3.47
CA GLY A 145 19.95 3.00 3.08
C GLY A 145 19.71 3.16 1.58
N PHE A 146 18.74 2.39 1.08
CA PHE A 146 18.28 2.43 -0.30
C PHE A 146 17.58 3.75 -0.63
N GLN A 147 17.68 4.22 -1.87
CA GLN A 147 17.14 5.52 -2.28
C GLN A 147 15.63 5.69 -2.03
N PRO A 148 14.75 4.68 -2.26
CA PRO A 148 13.32 4.82 -1.91
C PRO A 148 13.06 5.17 -0.45
N LEU A 149 13.98 4.84 0.47
CA LEU A 149 13.87 5.13 1.90
C LEU A 149 14.36 6.54 2.26
N LYS A 150 14.98 7.26 1.31
CA LYS A 150 15.52 8.61 1.51
C LYS A 150 14.55 9.71 1.07
N ILE A 151 13.35 9.35 0.61
CA ILE A 151 12.37 10.30 0.06
C ILE A 151 11.98 11.40 1.07
N GLU A 152 12.05 11.13 2.37
CA GLU A 152 11.81 12.11 3.43
C GLU A 152 12.86 13.22 3.49
N LYS A 153 14.12 12.92 3.15
CA LYS A 153 15.18 13.92 3.07
C LYS A 153 14.91 14.96 1.98
N TYR A 154 14.29 14.53 0.88
CA TYR A 154 14.03 15.39 -0.27
C TYR A 154 12.77 16.24 -0.10
N LYS A 155 11.76 15.78 0.66
CA LYS A 155 10.49 16.51 0.83
C LYS A 155 10.56 17.65 1.87
N TYR A 156 11.39 17.52 2.90
CA TYR A 156 11.34 18.42 4.07
C TYR A 156 12.70 19.02 4.44
N GLY A 157 13.38 19.62 3.46
CA GLY A 157 14.71 20.24 3.61
C GLY A 157 14.89 21.23 4.77
N LYS A 158 13.84 21.57 5.53
CA LYS A 158 13.92 22.23 6.85
C LYS A 158 12.88 21.64 7.82
N ARG A 159 13.37 20.88 8.81
CA ARG A 159 12.72 20.45 10.09
C ARG A 159 11.38 19.69 9.96
N PHE A 160 11.38 18.40 10.35
CA PHE A 160 10.18 17.59 10.53
C PHE A 160 10.04 17.27 12.03
N GLY A 161 9.23 18.05 12.76
CA GLY A 161 9.10 17.92 14.22
C GLY A 161 10.43 18.06 14.97
N ASP A 162 10.58 17.31 16.08
CA ASP A 162 11.86 17.18 16.82
C ASP A 162 12.95 16.44 16.04
N PHE A 163 12.62 15.92 14.85
CA PHE A 163 13.53 15.21 13.98
C PHE A 163 14.29 16.19 13.07
N ARG A 164 15.62 16.23 13.23
CA ARG A 164 16.50 16.93 12.29
C ARG A 164 16.60 16.08 11.03
N ALA A 165 15.72 16.35 10.06
CA ALA A 165 15.52 15.67 8.77
C ALA A 165 16.74 15.62 7.80
N GLN A 166 17.97 15.70 8.30
CA GLN A 166 19.22 15.51 7.56
C GLN A 166 19.90 14.16 7.86
N MET A 167 19.43 13.37 8.82
CA MET A 167 20.12 12.16 9.24
C MET A 167 20.04 11.04 8.19
N ASP A 168 21.19 10.50 7.76
CA ASP A 168 21.24 9.31 6.90
C ASP A 168 20.80 8.06 7.66
N ILE A 169 19.92 7.25 7.08
CA ILE A 169 19.60 5.93 7.63
C ILE A 169 20.64 4.94 7.11
N LYS A 170 21.29 4.23 8.02
CA LYS A 170 22.11 3.05 7.76
C LYS A 170 21.51 1.84 8.43
N MET A 171 21.67 0.68 7.82
CA MET A 171 21.00 -0.55 8.24
C MET A 171 21.95 -1.73 8.07
N ASP A 172 22.05 -2.61 9.05
CA ASP A 172 22.67 -3.92 8.83
C ASP A 172 21.80 -4.82 7.93
N GLU A 173 22.30 -6.00 7.57
CA GLU A 173 21.61 -6.92 6.67
C GLU A 173 20.21 -7.36 7.15
N ARG A 174 19.97 -7.46 8.46
CA ARG A 174 18.71 -7.95 9.04
C ARG A 174 17.64 -6.87 8.94
N TRP A 175 18.04 -5.63 9.25
CA TRP A 175 17.21 -4.45 9.01
C TRP A 175 16.92 -4.23 7.54
N VAL A 176 17.91 -4.38 6.66
CA VAL A 176 17.69 -4.29 5.21
C VAL A 176 16.67 -5.32 4.74
N ALA A 177 16.79 -6.58 5.18
CA ALA A 177 15.83 -7.62 4.83
C ALA A 177 14.42 -7.28 5.31
N LEU A 178 14.24 -6.84 6.56
CA LEU A 178 12.93 -6.49 7.12
C LEU A 178 12.28 -5.31 6.38
N VAL A 179 13.03 -4.25 6.12
CA VAL A 179 12.52 -3.06 5.43
C VAL A 179 12.18 -3.38 3.96
N LEU A 180 13.01 -4.17 3.28
CA LEU A 180 12.74 -4.58 1.89
C LEU A 180 11.60 -5.60 1.79
N ALA A 181 11.40 -6.47 2.79
CA ALA A 181 10.20 -7.29 2.90
C ALA A 181 8.94 -6.39 2.95
N GLY A 182 8.98 -5.33 3.77
CA GLY A 182 7.94 -4.31 3.81
C GLY A 182 7.71 -3.62 2.46
N PHE A 183 8.78 -3.26 1.76
CA PHE A 183 8.67 -2.71 0.40
C PHE A 183 7.97 -3.69 -0.55
N GLY A 184 8.34 -4.98 -0.53
CA GLY A 184 7.73 -6.01 -1.37
C GLY A 184 6.25 -6.22 -1.08
N VAL A 185 5.88 -6.22 0.20
CA VAL A 185 4.48 -6.25 0.66
C VAL A 185 3.71 -5.06 0.11
N CYS A 186 4.22 -3.85 0.30
CA CYS A 186 3.54 -2.59 -0.02
C CYS A 186 3.51 -2.27 -1.51
N TYR A 187 4.45 -2.78 -2.31
CA TYR A 187 4.51 -2.49 -3.73
C TYR A 187 3.21 -2.89 -4.43
N SER A 188 2.49 -1.90 -4.98
CA SER A 188 1.18 -2.10 -5.60
C SER A 188 1.13 -1.70 -7.06
N GLY A 189 2.14 -0.99 -7.58
CA GLY A 189 2.21 -0.65 -8.99
C GLY A 189 3.45 0.13 -9.40
N PHE A 190 3.78 0.05 -10.68
CA PHE A 190 4.70 0.95 -11.36
C PHE A 190 4.09 1.45 -12.67
N ALA A 191 3.91 2.76 -12.81
CA ALA A 191 3.28 3.35 -13.99
C ALA A 191 3.83 4.75 -14.26
N ASP A 192 4.25 4.99 -15.50
CA ASP A 192 4.76 6.27 -16.00
C ASP A 192 5.91 6.84 -15.15
N GLY A 193 6.80 5.96 -14.67
CA GLY A 193 7.92 6.34 -13.81
C GLY A 193 7.56 6.48 -12.33
N GLU A 194 6.30 6.25 -11.91
CA GLU A 194 5.93 6.29 -10.49
C GLU A 194 5.91 4.90 -9.86
N ILE A 195 6.61 4.75 -8.73
CA ILE A 195 6.44 3.62 -7.81
C ILE A 195 5.29 3.94 -6.86
N ILE A 196 4.35 3.00 -6.77
CA ILE A 196 3.19 3.10 -5.88
C ILE A 196 3.35 2.08 -4.78
N LEU A 197 3.40 2.57 -3.54
CA LEU A 197 3.37 1.75 -2.35
C LEU A 197 2.03 1.95 -1.65
N SER A 198 1.33 0.87 -1.37
CA SER A 198 0.13 0.84 -0.54
C SER A 198 0.49 0.27 0.83
N THR A 199 0.26 1.03 1.87
CA THR A 199 0.50 0.64 3.28
C THR A 199 -0.85 0.53 4.00
N ILE A 200 -0.89 -0.34 5.01
CA ILE A 200 -2.01 -0.39 5.96
C ILE A 200 -1.67 0.56 7.12
N PRO A 201 -2.53 1.52 7.47
CA PRO A 201 -2.24 2.45 8.56
C PRO A 201 -1.97 1.74 9.88
N GLU A 202 -1.03 2.24 10.66
CA GLU A 202 -0.66 1.66 11.97
C GLU A 202 -1.88 1.39 12.89
N LYS A 203 -2.84 2.33 12.94
CA LYS A 203 -4.10 2.17 13.69
C LYS A 203 -4.91 0.92 13.30
N VAL A 204 -4.83 0.52 12.03
CA VAL A 204 -5.53 -0.66 11.51
C VAL A 204 -4.81 -1.93 11.93
N ILE A 205 -3.47 -1.92 11.92
CA ILE A 205 -2.65 -3.04 12.39
C ILE A 205 -2.87 -3.26 13.89
N MET A 206 -2.89 -2.17 14.68
CA MET A 206 -3.21 -2.22 16.11
C MET A 206 -4.62 -2.78 16.36
N LYS A 207 -5.63 -2.35 15.59
CA LYS A 207 -6.99 -2.88 15.69
C LYS A 207 -7.04 -4.37 15.35
N ALA A 208 -6.36 -4.81 14.28
CA ALA A 208 -6.28 -6.21 13.88
C ALA A 208 -5.73 -7.11 15.00
N ALA A 209 -4.72 -6.62 15.73
CA ALA A 209 -4.05 -7.37 16.79
C ALA A 209 -4.91 -7.60 18.03
N VAL A 210 -5.96 -6.80 18.27
CA VAL A 210 -6.76 -6.85 19.52
C VAL A 210 -8.24 -7.14 19.30
N ASP A 211 -8.79 -6.83 18.13
CA ASP A 211 -10.21 -6.96 17.81
C ASP A 211 -10.46 -8.14 16.87
N PHE A 212 -10.64 -9.32 17.46
CA PHE A 212 -10.89 -10.56 16.72
C PHE A 212 -12.20 -10.52 15.92
N ASN A 213 -13.23 -9.82 16.41
CA ASN A 213 -14.51 -9.70 15.71
C ASN A 213 -14.35 -8.86 14.45
N TRP A 214 -13.63 -7.74 14.55
CA TRP A 214 -13.30 -6.93 13.38
C TRP A 214 -12.38 -7.67 12.41
N LEU A 215 -11.39 -8.44 12.90
CA LEU A 215 -10.54 -9.24 12.02
C LEU A 215 -11.35 -10.29 11.23
N ASN A 216 -12.26 -11.02 11.90
CA ASN A 216 -13.16 -11.97 11.26
C ASN A 216 -14.09 -11.29 10.25
N TYR A 217 -14.57 -10.09 10.57
CA TYR A 217 -15.36 -9.29 9.64
C TYR A 217 -14.58 -8.99 8.36
N VAL A 218 -13.34 -8.50 8.50
CA VAL A 218 -12.48 -8.18 7.35
C VAL A 218 -12.13 -9.45 6.56
N GLN A 219 -11.91 -10.58 7.24
CA GLN A 219 -11.71 -11.87 6.58
C GLN A 219 -12.88 -12.22 5.65
N GLN A 220 -14.11 -12.17 6.16
CA GLN A 220 -15.31 -12.45 5.37
C GLN A 220 -15.50 -11.43 4.25
N LEU A 221 -15.16 -10.16 4.49
CA LEU A 221 -15.23 -9.10 3.48
C LEU A 221 -14.34 -9.40 2.27
N THR A 222 -13.15 -9.97 2.52
CA THR A 222 -12.14 -10.24 1.49
C THR A 222 -12.13 -11.67 0.95
N GLN A 223 -13.01 -12.56 1.46
CA GLN A 223 -12.95 -14.00 1.16
C GLN A 223 -13.05 -14.34 -0.34
N SER A 224 -13.74 -13.50 -1.11
CA SER A 224 -13.95 -13.70 -2.55
C SER A 224 -12.72 -13.36 -3.40
N MET A 225 -11.63 -12.86 -2.80
CA MET A 225 -10.39 -12.54 -3.51
C MET A 225 -9.54 -13.78 -3.84
N GLY A 226 -9.93 -14.96 -3.36
CA GLY A 226 -9.23 -16.22 -3.56
C GLY A 226 -8.67 -16.78 -2.26
N ASN A 227 -7.76 -17.74 -2.36
CA ASN A 227 -7.11 -18.38 -1.21
C ASN A 227 -6.00 -17.49 -0.62
N PHE A 228 -6.37 -16.28 -0.22
CA PHE A 228 -5.48 -15.32 0.44
C PHE A 228 -5.78 -15.26 1.93
N THR A 229 -4.77 -15.05 2.76
CA THR A 229 -4.99 -14.60 4.14
C THR A 229 -5.64 -13.21 4.12
N VAL A 230 -6.27 -12.81 5.23
CA VAL A 230 -6.91 -11.48 5.37
C VAL A 230 -5.96 -10.37 4.93
N PHE A 231 -4.74 -10.39 5.47
CA PHE A 231 -3.70 -9.43 5.14
C PHE A 231 -3.34 -9.44 3.65
N GLN A 232 -3.12 -10.63 3.08
CA GLN A 232 -2.77 -10.74 1.67
C GLN A 232 -3.87 -10.16 0.79
N ALA A 233 -5.13 -10.44 1.09
CA ALA A 233 -6.25 -9.94 0.32
C ALA A 233 -6.33 -8.40 0.37
N LEU A 234 -6.15 -7.79 1.56
CA LEU A 234 -6.07 -6.34 1.72
C LEU A 234 -4.93 -5.73 0.88
N MET A 235 -3.75 -6.35 0.88
CA MET A 235 -2.59 -5.86 0.11
C MET A 235 -2.71 -6.08 -1.39
N MET A 236 -3.60 -6.97 -1.83
CA MET A 236 -3.87 -7.27 -3.24
C MET A 236 -4.93 -6.34 -3.84
N LEU A 237 -5.85 -5.79 -3.04
CA LEU A 237 -6.94 -4.96 -3.56
C LEU A 237 -6.45 -3.73 -4.37
N PRO A 238 -5.48 -2.92 -3.90
CA PRO A 238 -4.97 -1.82 -4.70
C PRO A 238 -4.27 -2.26 -5.99
N TYR A 239 -3.67 -3.45 -5.99
CA TYR A 239 -3.04 -4.03 -7.17
C TYR A 239 -4.09 -4.50 -8.21
N THR A 240 -5.24 -5.04 -7.78
CA THR A 240 -6.30 -5.47 -8.70
C THR A 240 -7.01 -4.31 -9.40
N VAL A 241 -6.98 -3.12 -8.81
CA VAL A 241 -7.53 -1.89 -9.40
C VAL A 241 -6.82 -1.50 -10.71
N ARG A 242 -5.51 -1.79 -10.81
CA ARG A 242 -4.66 -1.49 -11.98
C ARG A 242 -4.74 -0.03 -12.46
N ALA A 243 -4.86 0.90 -11.53
CA ALA A 243 -4.85 2.33 -11.79
C ALA A 243 -3.96 3.03 -10.76
N THR A 244 -3.48 4.23 -11.08
CA THR A 244 -2.67 5.03 -10.16
C THR A 244 -3.56 5.90 -9.27
N PRO A 245 -3.15 6.19 -8.03
CA PRO A 245 -3.95 7.01 -7.12
C PRO A 245 -3.79 8.53 -7.38
N GLU A 246 -3.71 8.98 -8.64
CA GLU A 246 -3.43 10.39 -8.99
C GLU A 246 -4.61 11.35 -8.81
N LEU A 247 -5.83 10.84 -8.93
CA LEU A 247 -7.05 11.57 -8.64
C LEU A 247 -7.71 10.92 -7.43
N PRO A 248 -7.44 11.40 -6.20
CA PRO A 248 -7.84 10.70 -4.97
C PRO A 248 -9.34 10.42 -4.89
N HIS A 249 -10.17 11.36 -5.34
CA HIS A 249 -11.63 11.20 -5.37
C HIS A 249 -12.07 10.08 -6.34
N ALA A 250 -11.51 10.03 -7.55
CA ALA A 250 -11.83 9.00 -8.55
C ALA A 250 -11.30 7.63 -8.13
N TYR A 251 -10.08 7.58 -7.59
CA TYR A 251 -9.47 6.37 -7.10
C TYR A 251 -10.18 5.81 -5.85
N SER A 252 -10.64 6.67 -4.95
CA SER A 252 -11.45 6.27 -3.78
C SER A 252 -12.76 5.63 -4.19
N LEU A 253 -13.49 6.22 -5.15
CA LEU A 253 -14.70 5.62 -5.73
C LEU A 253 -14.39 4.28 -6.38
N LEU A 254 -13.30 4.20 -7.13
CA LEU A 254 -12.92 2.99 -7.83
C LEU A 254 -12.59 1.85 -6.85
N LEU A 255 -11.82 2.13 -5.79
CA LEU A 255 -11.54 1.17 -4.73
C LEU A 255 -12.82 0.70 -4.03
N ALA A 256 -13.73 1.61 -3.70
CA ALA A 256 -15.00 1.30 -3.06
C ALA A 256 -15.88 0.39 -3.94
N LEU A 257 -15.96 0.68 -5.25
CA LEU A 257 -16.69 -0.14 -6.22
C LEU A 257 -16.08 -1.54 -6.37
N GLU A 258 -14.75 -1.65 -6.39
CA GLU A 258 -14.06 -2.94 -6.46
C GLU A 258 -14.35 -3.80 -5.22
N LEU A 259 -14.28 -3.21 -4.02
CA LEU A 259 -14.56 -3.94 -2.78
C LEU A 259 -16.05 -4.30 -2.66
N ALA A 260 -16.95 -3.39 -3.01
CA ALA A 260 -18.39 -3.65 -3.00
C ALA A 260 -18.81 -4.75 -3.97
N ARG A 261 -18.06 -4.95 -5.06
CA ARG A 261 -18.28 -6.02 -6.04
C ARG A 261 -17.89 -7.40 -5.51
N ILE A 262 -16.82 -7.48 -4.73
CA ILE A 262 -16.28 -8.76 -4.25
C ILE A 262 -16.80 -9.16 -2.87
N LYS A 263 -17.35 -8.23 -2.09
CA LYS A 263 -17.86 -8.55 -0.76
C LYS A 263 -19.05 -9.51 -0.81
N PRO A 264 -19.29 -10.30 0.25
CA PRO A 264 -20.55 -11.00 0.45
C PRO A 264 -21.74 -10.04 0.54
N ALA A 265 -22.91 -10.47 0.04
CA ALA A 265 -24.11 -9.62 -0.03
C ALA A 265 -24.60 -9.12 1.35
N HIS A 266 -24.39 -9.91 2.42
CA HIS A 266 -24.81 -9.59 3.78
C HIS A 266 -23.84 -8.67 4.54
N LEU A 267 -22.67 -8.36 3.98
CA LEU A 267 -21.67 -7.48 4.59
C LEU A 267 -21.64 -6.10 3.95
N SER A 268 -21.04 -5.13 4.64
CA SER A 268 -20.86 -3.76 4.14
C SER A 268 -19.37 -3.37 4.06
N ILE A 269 -19.01 -2.41 3.23
CA ILE A 269 -17.64 -1.86 3.18
C ILE A 269 -17.43 -0.74 4.21
N ARG A 270 -18.44 -0.37 5.01
CA ARG A 270 -18.33 0.71 6.01
C ARG A 270 -17.20 0.50 7.02
N GLU A 271 -16.99 -0.75 7.44
CA GLU A 271 -15.94 -1.13 8.40
C GLU A 271 -14.64 -1.58 7.71
N ALA A 272 -14.54 -1.40 6.40
CA ALA A 272 -13.34 -1.76 5.65
C ALA A 272 -12.15 -0.88 6.08
N PRO A 273 -10.93 -1.44 6.15
CA PRO A 273 -9.76 -0.66 6.54
C PRO A 273 -9.42 0.40 5.49
N PRO A 274 -8.99 1.62 5.92
CA PRO A 274 -8.44 2.62 5.02
C PRO A 274 -7.05 2.23 4.51
N TYR A 275 -6.60 2.90 3.46
CA TYR A 275 -5.25 2.75 2.88
C TYR A 275 -4.45 4.05 2.96
N VAL A 276 -3.12 3.91 3.02
CA VAL A 276 -2.20 5.03 2.78
C VAL A 276 -1.32 4.70 1.58
N PHE A 277 -1.33 5.58 0.59
CA PHE A 277 -0.56 5.45 -0.64
C PHE A 277 0.62 6.41 -0.65
N TYR A 278 1.79 5.90 -1.04
CA TYR A 278 2.96 6.70 -1.37
C TYR A 278 3.16 6.64 -2.88
N ARG A 279 3.13 7.81 -3.53
CA ARG A 279 3.49 7.97 -4.94
C ARG A 279 4.90 8.51 -5.05
N ILE A 280 5.82 7.70 -5.52
CA ILE A 280 7.24 8.05 -5.60
C ILE A 280 7.64 8.13 -7.07
N MET A 281 7.95 9.32 -7.56
CA MET A 281 8.52 9.51 -8.90
C MET A 281 9.92 8.89 -8.95
N TYR A 282 10.18 8.09 -9.97
CA TYR A 282 11.46 7.44 -10.25
C TYR A 282 11.89 7.70 -11.69
N THR A 283 12.94 8.50 -11.85
CA THR A 283 13.48 8.88 -13.16
C THR A 283 14.66 8.01 -13.61
N GLY A 284 14.94 6.90 -12.93
CA GLY A 284 16.18 6.13 -13.12
C GLY A 284 17.37 6.68 -12.32
N GLN A 285 17.37 7.99 -12.02
CA GLN A 285 18.46 8.69 -11.33
C GLN A 285 18.05 9.31 -9.98
N SER A 286 16.75 9.51 -9.76
CA SER A 286 16.27 10.16 -8.54
C SER A 286 14.94 9.56 -8.08
N PHE A 287 14.68 9.65 -6.78
CA PHE A 287 13.41 9.31 -6.17
C PHE A 287 12.85 10.55 -5.49
N SER A 288 11.61 10.91 -5.84
CA SER A 288 10.92 12.05 -5.24
C SER A 288 9.52 11.62 -4.79
N LEU A 289 9.19 11.85 -3.53
CA LEU A 289 7.82 11.65 -3.05
C LEU A 289 6.93 12.73 -3.68
N LEU A 290 6.07 12.32 -4.61
CA LEU A 290 5.04 13.20 -5.18
C LEU A 290 3.98 13.49 -4.13
N GLU A 291 3.45 12.43 -3.51
CA GLU A 291 2.31 12.56 -2.62
C GLU A 291 2.21 11.39 -1.64
N ARG A 292 1.71 11.70 -0.44
CA ARG A 292 1.24 10.72 0.54
C ARG A 292 -0.26 10.92 0.71
N LEU A 293 -1.05 9.95 0.28
CA LEU A 293 -2.50 10.01 0.23
C LEU A 293 -3.09 9.07 1.27
N SER A 294 -4.00 9.56 2.11
CA SER A 294 -4.81 8.70 2.97
C SER A 294 -6.20 8.58 2.36
N ILE A 295 -6.63 7.36 2.09
CA ILE A 295 -7.93 7.05 1.50
C ILE A 295 -8.74 6.23 2.49
N ASP A 296 -9.78 6.87 3.01
CA ASP A 296 -10.88 6.23 3.72
C ASP A 296 -12.12 6.31 2.82
N TYR A 297 -12.63 5.16 2.40
CA TYR A 297 -13.79 5.06 1.52
C TYR A 297 -15.03 4.50 2.21
N SER A 298 -15.01 4.37 3.54
CA SER A 298 -16.14 3.85 4.34
C SER A 298 -17.45 4.60 4.07
N PHE A 299 -17.37 5.93 3.95
CA PHE A 299 -18.52 6.80 3.69
C PHE A 299 -19.16 6.59 2.31
N LEU A 300 -18.46 5.93 1.36
CA LEU A 300 -18.98 5.63 0.03
C LEU A 300 -19.89 4.40 0.01
N ALA A 301 -19.90 3.59 1.07
CA ALA A 301 -20.70 2.36 1.16
C ALA A 301 -22.19 2.55 0.81
N PRO A 302 -22.91 3.56 1.35
CA PRO A 302 -24.34 3.72 1.05
C PRO A 302 -24.63 3.97 -0.43
N PHE A 303 -23.66 4.49 -1.17
CA PHE A 303 -23.75 4.71 -2.61
C PHE A 303 -23.38 3.45 -3.38
N VAL A 304 -22.16 2.93 -3.19
CA VAL A 304 -21.64 1.86 -4.06
C VAL A 304 -22.35 0.51 -3.88
N GLU A 305 -22.94 0.26 -2.70
CA GLU A 305 -23.62 -1.00 -2.39
C GLU A 305 -25.04 -1.10 -2.94
N LYS A 306 -25.63 0.04 -3.33
CA LYS A 306 -26.97 0.10 -3.95
C LYS A 306 -26.93 -0.13 -5.46
N LEU A 307 -25.74 -0.15 -6.06
CA LEU A 307 -25.56 -0.26 -7.51
C LEU A 307 -25.64 -1.72 -7.95
N SER A 308 -26.33 -1.94 -9.06
CA SER A 308 -26.30 -3.18 -9.82
C SER A 308 -24.92 -3.38 -10.48
N GLN A 309 -24.61 -4.64 -10.80
CA GLN A 309 -23.34 -4.99 -11.43
C GLN A 309 -23.10 -4.24 -12.77
N PRO A 310 -24.08 -4.12 -13.69
CA PRO A 310 -23.88 -3.37 -14.93
C PRO A 310 -23.56 -1.89 -14.74
N VAL A 311 -24.20 -1.21 -13.77
CA VAL A 311 -23.92 0.21 -13.49
C VAL A 311 -22.59 0.38 -12.76
N ASN A 312 -22.27 -0.52 -11.83
CA ASN A 312 -20.96 -0.57 -11.18
C ASN A 312 -19.83 -0.71 -12.23
N ASP A 313 -19.98 -1.60 -13.22
CA ASP A 313 -18.98 -1.78 -14.28
C ASP A 313 -18.82 -0.54 -15.18
N ASN A 314 -19.92 0.16 -15.52
CA ASN A 314 -19.85 1.43 -16.24
C ASN A 314 -19.10 2.51 -15.43
N LEU A 315 -19.37 2.61 -14.12
CA LEU A 315 -18.69 3.57 -13.25
C LEU A 315 -17.20 3.22 -13.09
N ARG A 316 -16.86 1.93 -12.94
CA ARG A 316 -15.47 1.48 -12.88
C ARG A 316 -14.71 1.83 -14.16
N ASP A 317 -15.28 1.58 -15.33
CA ASP A 317 -14.69 1.96 -16.62
C ASP A 317 -14.50 3.48 -16.73
N PHE A 318 -15.52 4.25 -16.37
CA PHE A 318 -15.44 5.72 -16.32
C PHE A 318 -14.32 6.22 -15.40
N LEU A 319 -14.23 5.72 -14.17
CA LEU A 319 -13.23 6.17 -13.19
C LEU A 319 -11.81 5.76 -13.61
N ARG A 320 -11.62 4.57 -14.19
CA ARG A 320 -10.34 4.16 -14.79
C ARG A 320 -9.97 5.08 -15.95
N CYS A 321 -10.91 5.37 -16.83
CA CYS A 321 -10.70 6.31 -17.94
C CYS A 321 -10.34 7.71 -17.44
N THR A 322 -10.97 8.18 -16.37
CA THR A 322 -10.69 9.47 -15.74
C THR A 322 -9.25 9.52 -15.23
N ILE A 323 -8.79 8.48 -14.52
CA ILE A 323 -7.41 8.38 -14.02
C ILE A 323 -6.40 8.28 -15.18
N ILE A 324 -6.69 7.49 -16.22
CA ILE A 324 -5.80 7.37 -17.39
C ILE A 324 -5.68 8.72 -18.11
N GLN A 325 -6.80 9.43 -18.30
CA GLN A 325 -6.84 10.71 -18.98
C GLN A 325 -6.14 11.84 -18.22
N ALA A 326 -6.06 11.77 -16.90
CA ALA A 326 -5.29 12.72 -16.09
C ALA A 326 -3.80 12.77 -16.49
N ARG A 327 -3.28 11.64 -16.99
CA ARG A 327 -1.87 11.49 -17.39
C ARG A 327 -1.64 11.66 -18.87
N ARG A 328 -2.51 11.04 -19.68
CA ARG A 328 -2.35 10.96 -21.12
C ARG A 328 -3.68 10.90 -21.81
N GLN A 329 -3.79 11.59 -22.94
CA GLN A 329 -4.97 11.49 -23.78
C GLN A 329 -5.17 10.04 -24.23
N ASN A 330 -6.40 9.56 -24.13
CA ASN A 330 -6.80 8.23 -24.57
C ASN A 330 -8.06 8.35 -25.43
N ASN A 331 -7.97 7.91 -26.69
CA ASN A 331 -9.05 8.07 -27.67
C ASN A 331 -10.32 7.32 -27.27
N TYR A 332 -10.21 6.10 -26.72
CA TYR A 332 -11.38 5.36 -26.24
C TYR A 332 -12.09 6.13 -25.12
N CYS A 333 -11.33 6.59 -24.12
CA CYS A 333 -11.88 7.33 -23.00
C CYS A 333 -12.46 8.69 -23.42
N SER A 334 -11.75 9.41 -24.30
CA SER A 334 -12.19 10.71 -24.83
C SER A 334 -13.51 10.58 -25.58
N ASN A 335 -13.61 9.57 -26.45
CA ASN A 335 -14.82 9.33 -27.24
C ASN A 335 -16.00 8.89 -26.39
N ARG A 336 -15.77 8.17 -25.28
CA ARG A 336 -16.83 7.57 -24.45
C ARG A 336 -17.29 8.46 -23.29
N TYR A 337 -16.38 9.24 -22.71
CA TYR A 337 -16.64 10.03 -21.49
C TYR A 337 -16.27 11.51 -21.61
N GLY A 338 -15.58 11.89 -22.68
CA GLY A 338 -15.12 13.26 -22.94
C GLY A 338 -13.67 13.47 -22.48
N ASP A 339 -13.18 14.71 -22.59
CA ASP A 339 -11.80 15.05 -22.26
C ASP A 339 -11.46 14.89 -20.77
N ALA A 340 -10.17 15.02 -20.43
CA ALA A 340 -9.65 14.86 -19.08
C ALA A 340 -10.30 15.83 -18.07
N SER A 341 -10.50 17.09 -18.45
CA SER A 341 -11.09 18.13 -17.59
C SER A 341 -12.55 17.84 -17.30
N LEU A 342 -13.31 17.39 -18.30
CA LEU A 342 -14.68 16.96 -18.11
C LEU A 342 -14.74 15.72 -17.19
N CYS A 343 -13.93 14.71 -17.47
CA CYS A 343 -13.90 13.48 -16.66
C CYS A 343 -13.61 13.78 -15.18
N ASP A 344 -12.58 14.60 -14.88
CA ASP A 344 -12.24 15.02 -13.50
C ASP A 344 -13.41 15.77 -12.83
N ARG A 345 -14.08 16.66 -13.56
CA ARG A 345 -15.24 17.39 -13.04
C ARG A 345 -16.40 16.45 -12.68
N LEU A 346 -16.68 15.49 -13.55
CA LEU A 346 -17.76 14.51 -13.35
C LEU A 346 -17.44 13.56 -12.20
N SER A 347 -16.20 13.06 -12.08
CA SER A 347 -15.79 12.21 -10.95
C SER A 347 -15.82 12.95 -9.62
N ARG A 348 -15.41 14.23 -9.58
CA ARG A 348 -15.53 15.08 -8.38
C ARG A 348 -16.98 15.30 -7.96
N ALA A 349 -17.87 15.58 -8.93
CA ALA A 349 -19.29 15.75 -8.64
C ALA A 349 -19.89 14.46 -8.07
N LEU A 350 -19.57 13.31 -8.67
CA LEU A 350 -20.03 12.00 -8.18
C LEU A 350 -19.52 11.72 -6.76
N TYR A 351 -18.24 11.97 -6.49
CA TYR A 351 -17.65 11.80 -5.17
C TYR A 351 -18.31 12.71 -4.13
N ALA A 352 -18.52 13.99 -4.45
CA ALA A 352 -19.16 14.95 -3.56
C ALA A 352 -20.62 14.59 -3.28
N ALA A 353 -21.36 14.08 -4.26
CA ALA A 353 -22.72 13.60 -4.06
C ALA A 353 -22.77 12.33 -3.21
N ALA A 354 -21.86 11.38 -3.44
CA ALA A 354 -21.74 10.19 -2.60
C ALA A 354 -21.38 10.55 -1.14
N ALA A 355 -20.59 11.60 -0.95
CA ALA A 355 -20.28 12.19 0.35
C ALA A 355 -21.42 13.06 0.94
N LYS A 356 -22.56 13.20 0.25
CA LYS A 356 -23.70 14.05 0.63
C LYS A 356 -23.36 15.54 0.77
N VAL A 357 -22.28 15.99 0.13
CA VAL A 357 -21.86 17.40 0.06
C VAL A 357 -22.55 18.12 -1.11
N LYS A 358 -22.88 17.39 -2.18
CA LYS A 358 -23.57 17.92 -3.36
C LYS A 358 -24.92 17.21 -3.58
N PRO A 359 -25.97 17.92 -4.02
CA PRO A 359 -27.24 17.28 -4.38
C PRO A 359 -27.09 16.24 -5.50
N ALA A 360 -27.88 15.16 -5.40
CA ALA A 360 -27.87 14.06 -6.36
C ALA A 360 -28.40 14.50 -7.73
N ASP A 361 -29.47 15.28 -7.77
CA ASP A 361 -30.10 15.84 -8.97
C ASP A 361 -29.14 16.70 -9.79
N GLU A 362 -28.38 17.60 -9.16
CA GLU A 362 -27.36 18.41 -9.85
C GLU A 362 -26.26 17.55 -10.48
N THR A 363 -25.87 16.47 -9.78
CA THR A 363 -24.81 15.57 -10.22
C THR A 363 -25.27 14.73 -11.40
N ILE A 364 -26.50 14.22 -11.35
CA ILE A 364 -27.13 13.47 -12.43
C ILE A 364 -27.37 14.35 -13.66
N TYR A 365 -27.82 15.59 -13.46
CA TYR A 365 -27.96 16.55 -14.55
C TYR A 365 -26.62 16.83 -15.23
N LEU A 366 -25.55 17.02 -14.45
CA LEU A 366 -24.20 17.25 -14.98
C LEU A 366 -23.69 16.05 -15.78
N LEU A 367 -23.82 14.83 -15.25
CA LEU A 367 -23.47 13.59 -15.96
C LEU A 367 -24.25 13.48 -17.28
N ALA A 368 -25.57 13.65 -17.23
CA ALA A 368 -26.45 13.52 -18.39
C ALA A 368 -26.15 14.55 -19.47
N ARG A 369 -25.93 15.83 -19.09
CA ARG A 369 -25.81 16.93 -20.05
C ARG A 369 -24.42 16.99 -20.67
N SER A 370 -23.37 16.77 -19.87
CA SER A 370 -22.00 17.03 -20.28
C SER A 370 -21.31 15.83 -20.94
N SER A 371 -21.71 14.58 -20.63
CA SER A 371 -21.08 13.41 -21.24
C SER A 371 -21.35 13.27 -22.75
N PRO A 372 -20.46 12.66 -23.54
CA PRO A 372 -20.69 12.41 -24.97
C PRO A 372 -21.97 11.60 -25.26
N GLU A 373 -22.47 11.64 -26.50
CA GLU A 373 -23.75 10.98 -26.89
C GLU A 373 -23.73 9.46 -26.73
N ASN A 374 -22.60 8.82 -26.98
CA ASN A 374 -22.39 7.38 -26.84
C ASN A 374 -22.05 6.94 -25.41
N SER A 375 -22.02 7.87 -24.44
CA SER A 375 -21.68 7.58 -23.06
C SER A 375 -22.78 6.76 -22.36
N PRO A 376 -22.45 5.80 -21.47
CA PRO A 376 -23.47 5.15 -20.64
C PRO A 376 -24.26 6.15 -19.78
N PHE A 377 -23.68 7.32 -19.49
CA PHE A 377 -24.36 8.41 -18.77
C PHE A 377 -25.40 9.17 -19.60
N ARG A 378 -25.65 8.78 -20.85
CA ARG A 378 -26.81 9.25 -21.63
C ARG A 378 -28.04 8.36 -21.46
N ARG A 379 -27.88 7.17 -20.86
CA ARG A 379 -28.98 6.23 -20.70
C ARG A 379 -29.76 6.50 -19.40
N THR A 380 -31.07 6.66 -19.54
CA THR A 380 -31.98 7.00 -18.43
C THR A 380 -32.00 5.94 -17.33
N ASP A 381 -31.88 4.66 -17.67
CA ASP A 381 -31.84 3.56 -16.70
C ASP A 381 -30.58 3.64 -15.82
N VAL A 382 -29.41 3.84 -16.43
CA VAL A 382 -28.14 4.02 -15.72
C VAL A 382 -28.19 5.24 -14.80
N LEU A 383 -28.62 6.40 -15.32
CA LEU A 383 -28.69 7.64 -14.53
C LEU A 383 -29.68 7.54 -13.36
N ARG A 384 -30.84 6.91 -13.56
CA ARG A 384 -31.84 6.72 -12.51
C ARG A 384 -31.32 5.84 -11.40
N GLU A 385 -30.58 4.80 -11.73
CA GLU A 385 -29.97 3.93 -10.73
C GLU A 385 -28.90 4.66 -9.92
N ILE A 386 -28.03 5.43 -10.58
CA ILE A 386 -27.04 6.29 -9.89
C ILE A 386 -27.77 7.29 -8.98
N TYR A 387 -28.85 7.92 -9.45
CA TYR A 387 -29.66 8.85 -8.64
C TYR A 387 -30.21 8.19 -7.37
N ASN A 388 -30.82 7.00 -7.51
CA ASN A 388 -31.38 6.24 -6.40
C ASN A 388 -30.30 5.78 -5.41
N ALA A 389 -29.09 5.48 -5.91
CA ALA A 389 -27.96 5.13 -5.08
C ALA A 389 -27.40 6.36 -4.32
N LEU A 390 -27.40 7.53 -4.96
CA LEU A 390 -26.96 8.81 -4.38
C LEU A 390 -27.98 9.45 -3.44
N SER A 391 -29.26 9.07 -3.52
CA SER A 391 -30.33 9.50 -2.62
C SER A 391 -30.34 8.63 -1.37
#